data_AF-Q4TG62-F1
#
_entry.id   AF-Q4TG62-F1
#
_cell.length_a   1.000
_cell.length_b   1.000
_cell.length_c   1.000
_cell.angle_alpha   90.00
_cell.angle_beta   90.00
_cell.angle_gamma   90.00
#
_symmetry.space_group_name_H-M   'P 1'
#
loop_
_entity.id
_entity.type
_entity.pdbx_description
1 polymer ?
#
loop_
_entity_poly.entity_id
_entity_poly.type
_entity_poly.pdbx_seq_one_letter_code
_entity_poly.pdbx_strand_id
1 'polypeptide(L)'
;MMRLACCAVLLFVLRLLVGLPWFQVLPAILIFYLGSGGWRFLHIFAKTIGRDLHAAFVLLRVKLNVRRHLREKNTIPKIFAETVRRHGDKTALIFEGTGERWTFRQLDEYSNRVANLLLGRGFKDGDVVALFMENRSQYVGLWLGMAKIGVEAALINFNLRLEALVHCVTISNAKAVMFGSEL
;
A
#
# COMPACT_ATOMS: atom_id res chain seq x y z
N MET A 1 37.93 -15.42 9.80
CA MET A 1 38.71 -16.21 10.78
C MET A 1 38.90 -15.50 12.13
N MET A 2 39.39 -14.26 12.19
CA MET A 2 39.71 -13.56 13.46
C MET A 2 38.52 -13.30 14.43
N ARG A 3 37.35 -12.90 13.92
CA ARG A 3 36.15 -12.65 14.75
C ARG A 3 35.64 -13.91 15.46
N LEU A 4 35.91 -15.09 14.88
CA LEU A 4 35.55 -16.39 15.44
C LEU A 4 36.52 -16.83 16.54
N ALA A 5 37.81 -16.49 16.43
CA ALA A 5 38.78 -16.68 17.50
C ALA A 5 38.40 -15.83 18.74
N CYS A 6 37.95 -14.59 18.55
CA CYS A 6 37.46 -13.75 19.64
C CYS A 6 36.19 -14.31 20.29
N CYS A 7 35.26 -14.83 19.50
CA CYS A 7 34.09 -15.50 20.05
C CYS A 7 34.49 -16.75 20.85
N ALA A 8 35.51 -17.50 20.42
CA ALA A 8 36.02 -18.69 21.11
C ALA A 8 36.71 -18.37 22.44
N VAL A 9 37.51 -17.29 22.51
CA VAL A 9 38.12 -16.82 23.77
C VAL A 9 37.06 -16.25 24.72
N LEU A 10 36.10 -15.47 24.21
CA LEU A 10 34.98 -14.95 25.00
C LEU A 10 34.17 -16.09 25.63
N LEU A 11 34.01 -17.18 24.87
CA LEU A 11 33.34 -18.41 25.29
C LEU A 11 34.15 -19.19 26.33
N PHE A 12 35.48 -19.26 26.19
CA PHE A 12 36.35 -19.91 27.17
C PHE A 12 36.32 -19.20 28.52
N VAL A 13 36.49 -17.88 28.54
CA VAL A 13 36.58 -17.10 29.78
C VAL A 13 35.25 -17.05 30.53
N LEU A 14 34.17 -16.67 29.83
CA LEU A 14 32.85 -16.53 30.45
C LEU A 14 32.34 -17.87 31.00
N ARG A 15 32.79 -18.99 30.41
CA ARG A 15 32.36 -20.33 30.81
C ARG A 15 33.26 -21.00 31.84
N LEU A 16 34.56 -21.04 31.62
CA LEU A 16 35.48 -21.91 32.37
C LEU A 16 36.13 -21.22 33.58
N LEU A 17 36.28 -19.90 33.55
CA LEU A 17 36.89 -19.14 34.66
C LEU A 17 35.84 -18.46 35.55
N VAL A 18 34.80 -17.88 34.93
CA VAL A 18 33.74 -17.14 35.65
C VAL A 18 32.58 -18.05 36.05
N GLY A 19 32.45 -19.22 35.42
CA GLY A 19 31.40 -20.19 35.74
C GLY A 19 29.99 -19.71 35.41
N LEU A 20 29.84 -18.69 34.53
CA LEU A 20 28.52 -18.19 34.19
C LEU A 20 27.69 -19.29 33.54
N PRO A 21 26.41 -19.38 33.91
CA PRO A 21 25.51 -20.30 33.25
C PRO A 21 25.39 -19.87 31.78
N TRP A 22 25.39 -20.85 30.89
CA TRP A 22 25.44 -20.63 29.44
C TRP A 22 24.38 -19.62 28.93
N PHE A 23 23.26 -19.49 29.63
CA PHE A 23 22.17 -18.59 29.26
C PHE A 23 22.55 -17.11 29.25
N GLN A 24 23.64 -16.71 29.91
CA GLN A 24 24.13 -15.32 29.90
C GLN A 24 25.32 -15.14 28.96
N VAL A 25 26.12 -16.19 28.81
CA VAL A 25 27.35 -16.18 28.02
C VAL A 25 27.05 -16.09 26.52
N LEU A 26 26.06 -16.86 26.09
CA LEU A 26 25.75 -16.98 24.68
C LEU A 26 25.11 -15.69 24.09
N PRO A 27 24.14 -15.00 24.72
CA PRO A 27 23.64 -13.70 24.26
C PRO A 27 24.71 -12.62 24.24
N ALA A 28 25.64 -12.66 25.20
CA ALA A 28 26.74 -11.71 25.26
C ALA A 28 27.68 -11.87 24.06
N ILE A 29 28.10 -13.10 23.72
CA ILE A 29 28.92 -13.40 22.54
C ILE A 29 28.19 -13.05 21.25
N LEU A 30 26.88 -13.24 21.25
CA LEU A 30 26.06 -13.12 20.06
C LEU A 30 25.69 -11.66 19.76
N ILE A 31 25.29 -10.86 20.74
CA ILE A 31 25.14 -9.40 20.62
C ILE A 31 26.50 -8.79 20.28
N PHE A 32 27.57 -9.35 20.83
CA PHE A 32 28.93 -8.97 20.49
C PHE A 32 29.24 -9.24 19.02
N TYR A 33 29.01 -10.44 18.50
CA TYR A 33 29.30 -10.77 17.11
C TYR A 33 28.31 -10.16 16.11
N LEU A 34 27.07 -9.87 16.48
CA LEU A 34 26.05 -9.28 15.59
C LEU A 34 26.08 -7.76 15.59
N GLY A 35 26.21 -7.15 16.76
CA GLY A 35 26.71 -5.78 16.87
C GLY A 35 28.09 -5.64 16.21
N SER A 36 28.82 -6.76 16.10
CA SER A 36 29.87 -6.86 15.12
C SER A 36 29.22 -6.81 13.72
N GLY A 37 28.58 -7.84 13.16
CA GLY A 37 28.60 -7.95 11.69
C GLY A 37 30.03 -7.79 11.17
N GLY A 38 31.00 -8.16 12.02
CA GLY A 38 32.02 -7.23 12.51
C GLY A 38 32.03 -5.83 11.95
N TRP A 39 31.65 -4.84 12.73
CA TRP A 39 31.51 -3.42 12.43
C TRP A 39 30.70 -3.03 11.18
N ARG A 40 30.64 -3.84 10.12
CA ARG A 40 29.83 -3.58 8.93
C ARG A 40 28.37 -3.50 9.28
N PHE A 41 27.90 -4.28 10.25
CA PHE A 41 26.51 -4.20 10.70
C PHE A 41 26.19 -2.83 11.30
N LEU A 42 27.06 -2.28 12.16
CA LEU A 42 26.86 -0.93 12.70
C LEU A 42 26.95 0.16 11.64
N HIS A 43 27.82 0.00 10.65
CA HIS A 43 27.93 0.94 9.54
C HIS A 43 26.67 0.97 8.67
N ILE A 44 26.13 -0.20 8.36
CA ILE A 44 24.86 -0.33 7.64
C ILE A 44 23.74 0.23 8.50
N PHE A 45 23.69 -0.14 9.77
CA PHE A 45 22.68 0.32 10.71
C PHE A 45 22.68 1.85 10.83
N ALA A 46 23.84 2.50 11.02
CA ALA A 46 23.91 3.96 11.08
C ALA A 46 23.48 4.64 9.77
N LYS A 47 23.77 4.03 8.63
CA LYS A 47 23.33 4.54 7.32
C LYS A 47 21.84 4.34 7.08
N THR A 48 21.23 3.29 7.62
CA THR A 48 19.82 2.96 7.35
C THR A 48 18.87 3.42 8.45
N ILE A 49 19.35 3.63 9.68
CA ILE A 49 18.47 3.91 10.84
C ILE A 49 17.62 5.15 10.63
N GLY A 50 18.11 6.20 9.96
CA GLY A 50 17.30 7.38 9.64
C GLY A 50 16.13 7.05 8.71
N ARG A 51 16.40 6.27 7.66
CA ARG A 51 15.37 5.77 6.74
C ARG A 51 14.39 4.85 7.47
N ASP A 52 14.90 3.95 8.29
CA ASP A 52 14.11 2.93 8.97
C ASP A 52 13.22 3.55 10.06
N LEU A 53 13.73 4.54 10.81
CA LEU A 53 12.94 5.33 11.75
C LEU A 53 11.89 6.19 11.03
N HIS A 54 12.24 6.81 9.90
CA HIS A 54 11.27 7.54 9.10
C HIS A 54 10.15 6.62 8.60
N ALA A 55 10.51 5.44 8.06
CA ALA A 55 9.55 4.45 7.63
C ALA A 55 8.67 3.97 8.80
N ALA A 56 9.27 3.66 9.95
CA ALA A 56 8.53 3.26 11.14
C ALA A 56 7.56 4.35 11.60
N PHE A 57 7.98 5.61 11.57
CA PHE A 57 7.13 6.75 11.91
C PHE A 57 5.98 6.93 10.91
N VAL A 58 6.24 6.86 9.60
CA VAL A 58 5.21 6.93 8.55
C VAL A 58 4.23 5.79 8.70
N LEU A 59 4.71 4.56 8.88
CA LEU A 59 3.87 3.38 9.07
C LEU A 59 3.01 3.50 10.34
N LEU A 60 3.59 3.95 11.44
CA LEU A 60 2.84 4.18 12.69
C LEU A 60 1.74 5.22 12.46
N ARG A 61 2.05 6.35 11.83
CA ARG A 61 1.09 7.40 11.51
C ARG A 61 -0.03 6.88 10.61
N VAL A 62 0.30 6.18 9.52
CA VAL A 62 -0.69 5.58 8.60
C VAL A 62 -1.56 4.58 9.35
N LYS A 63 -0.96 3.69 10.15
CA LYS A 63 -1.70 2.68 10.93
C LYS A 63 -2.66 3.32 11.94
N LEU A 64 -2.24 4.37 12.63
CA LEU A 64 -3.10 5.11 13.55
C LEU A 64 -4.24 5.82 12.80
N ASN A 65 -3.96 6.40 11.63
CA ASN A 65 -4.98 7.07 10.82
C ASN A 65 -6.02 6.09 10.25
N VAL A 66 -5.57 4.96 9.69
CA VAL A 66 -6.45 3.88 9.20
C VAL A 66 -7.31 3.35 10.33
N ARG A 67 -6.72 3.07 11.51
CA ARG A 67 -7.49 2.64 12.70
C ARG A 67 -8.57 3.63 13.10
N ARG A 68 -8.27 4.94 13.05
CA ARG A 68 -9.27 5.98 13.31
C ARG A 68 -10.41 5.93 12.30
N HIS A 69 -10.11 5.87 11.00
CA HIS A 69 -11.15 5.81 9.97
C HIS A 69 -12.02 4.54 10.05
N LEU A 70 -11.42 3.38 10.36
CA LEU A 70 -12.15 2.14 10.60
C LEU A 70 -13.09 2.25 11.81
N ARG A 71 -12.61 2.81 12.93
CA ARG A 71 -13.43 3.03 14.14
C ARG A 71 -14.62 3.96 13.88
N GLU A 72 -14.41 4.99 13.06
CA GLU A 72 -15.43 5.96 12.66
C GLU A 72 -16.29 5.48 11.48
N LYS A 73 -16.06 4.26 10.97
CA LYS A 73 -16.74 3.68 9.79
C LYS A 73 -16.71 4.62 8.58
N ASN A 74 -15.60 5.32 8.37
CA ASN A 74 -15.42 6.19 7.22
C ASN A 74 -15.13 5.35 5.97
N THR A 75 -15.94 5.52 4.93
CA THR A 75 -15.70 4.93 3.61
C THR A 75 -14.76 5.80 2.78
N ILE A 76 -14.14 5.23 1.74
CA ILE A 76 -13.28 5.99 0.82
C ILE A 76 -14.02 7.21 0.22
N PRO A 77 -15.27 7.09 -0.30
CA PRO A 77 -16.03 8.25 -0.76
C PRO A 77 -16.22 9.33 0.29
N LYS A 78 -16.43 8.96 1.57
CA LYS A 78 -16.60 9.94 2.66
C LYS A 78 -15.31 10.70 2.94
N ILE A 79 -14.16 10.01 2.95
CA ILE A 79 -12.84 10.63 3.11
C ILE A 79 -12.53 11.54 1.92
N PHE A 80 -12.85 11.08 0.71
CA PHE A 80 -12.67 11.87 -0.51
C PHE A 80 -13.55 13.13 -0.50
N ALA A 81 -14.83 13.03 -0.15
CA ALA A 81 -15.73 14.18 -0.06
C ALA A 81 -15.25 15.23 0.93
N GLU A 82 -14.68 14.84 2.08
CA GLU A 82 -14.05 15.78 3.01
C GLU A 82 -12.82 16.47 2.41
N THR A 83 -12.04 15.74 1.61
CA THR A 83 -10.88 16.30 0.90
C THR A 83 -11.34 17.31 -0.16
N VAL A 84 -12.38 17.00 -0.93
CA VAL A 84 -12.99 17.92 -1.91
C VAL A 84 -13.53 19.18 -1.22
N ARG A 85 -14.19 19.06 -0.06
CA ARG A 85 -14.64 20.22 0.72
C ARG A 85 -13.50 21.16 1.10
N ARG A 86 -12.35 20.62 1.52
CA ARG A 86 -11.20 21.42 1.96
C ARG A 86 -10.34 21.94 0.82
N HIS A 87 -10.24 21.19 -0.28
CA HIS A 87 -9.20 21.35 -1.29
C HIS A 87 -9.75 21.23 -2.73
N GLY A 88 -11.03 21.54 -2.93
CA GLY A 88 -11.75 21.33 -4.21
C GLY A 88 -11.02 21.88 -5.44
N ASP A 89 -10.39 23.05 -5.33
CA ASP A 89 -9.75 23.71 -6.46
C ASP A 89 -8.26 23.33 -6.62
N LYS A 90 -7.72 22.49 -5.73
CA LYS A 90 -6.37 21.94 -5.90
C LYS A 90 -6.37 20.83 -6.94
N THR A 91 -5.29 20.74 -7.71
CA THR A 91 -5.02 19.63 -8.62
C THR A 91 -4.99 18.31 -7.85
N ALA A 92 -5.83 17.36 -8.26
CA ALA A 92 -5.90 16.00 -7.73
C ALA A 92 -5.14 15.01 -8.61
N LEU A 93 -5.30 15.12 -9.93
CA LEU A 93 -4.71 14.21 -10.91
C LEU A 93 -3.98 15.01 -11.99
N ILE A 94 -2.85 14.46 -12.44
CA ILE A 94 -2.10 14.94 -13.60
C ILE A 94 -1.85 13.71 -14.47
N PHE A 95 -2.33 13.74 -15.70
CA PHE A 95 -2.00 12.71 -16.69
C PHE A 95 -0.80 13.18 -17.50
N GLU A 96 0.37 12.58 -17.24
CA GLU A 96 1.64 13.02 -17.81
C GLU A 96 1.66 12.99 -19.34
N GLY A 97 1.02 11.99 -19.96
CA GLY A 97 1.03 11.81 -21.42
C GLY A 97 0.39 12.94 -22.23
N THR A 98 -0.56 13.67 -21.65
CA THR A 98 -1.23 14.82 -22.31
C THR A 98 -1.05 16.13 -21.56
N GLY A 99 -0.53 16.09 -20.34
CA GLY A 99 -0.51 17.23 -19.43
C GLY A 99 -1.89 17.59 -18.85
N GLU A 100 -2.93 16.77 -19.09
CA GLU A 100 -4.27 16.97 -18.54
C GLU A 100 -4.21 17.04 -17.00
N ARG A 101 -4.96 17.97 -16.42
CA ARG A 101 -5.06 18.14 -14.97
C ARG A 101 -6.51 18.18 -14.55
N TRP A 102 -6.84 17.42 -13.52
CA TRP A 102 -8.15 17.47 -12.88
C TRP A 102 -8.00 17.97 -11.45
N THR A 103 -8.86 18.91 -11.06
CA THR A 103 -9.00 19.31 -9.65
C THR A 103 -9.78 18.26 -8.86
N PHE A 104 -9.72 18.33 -7.52
CA PHE A 104 -10.55 17.48 -6.66
C PHE A 104 -12.04 17.65 -6.97
N ARG A 105 -12.49 18.87 -7.26
CA ARG A 105 -13.87 19.17 -7.64
C ARG A 105 -14.27 18.50 -8.95
N GLN A 106 -13.46 18.60 -9.99
CA GLN A 106 -13.73 17.98 -11.29
C GLN A 106 -13.78 16.44 -11.18
N LEU A 107 -12.88 15.85 -10.40
CA LEU A 107 -12.89 14.41 -10.12
C LEU A 107 -14.15 13.99 -9.34
N ASP A 108 -14.62 14.80 -8.40
CA ASP A 108 -15.85 14.56 -7.67
C ASP A 108 -17.09 14.62 -8.58
N GLU A 109 -17.18 15.63 -9.43
CA GLU A 109 -18.26 15.80 -10.41
C GLU A 109 -18.28 14.64 -11.41
N TYR A 110 -17.12 14.23 -11.93
CA TYR A 110 -17.03 13.08 -12.82
C TYR A 110 -17.47 11.78 -12.13
N SER A 111 -16.95 11.52 -10.93
CA SER A 111 -17.35 10.31 -10.17
C SER A 111 -18.83 10.32 -9.77
N ASN A 112 -19.43 11.48 -9.49
CA ASN A 112 -20.87 11.60 -9.27
C ASN A 112 -21.68 11.23 -10.53
N ARG A 113 -21.23 11.66 -11.71
CA ARG A 113 -21.87 11.27 -12.99
C ARG A 113 -21.80 9.76 -13.21
N VAL A 114 -20.66 9.13 -12.91
CA VAL A 114 -20.50 7.67 -13.00
C VAL A 114 -21.44 6.95 -12.04
N ALA A 115 -21.49 7.38 -10.77
CA ALA A 115 -22.39 6.83 -9.76
C ALA A 115 -23.86 6.89 -10.22
N ASN A 116 -24.30 8.05 -10.70
CA ASN A 116 -25.67 8.24 -11.17
C ASN A 116 -25.97 7.40 -12.42
N LEU A 117 -25.01 7.26 -13.34
CA LEU A 117 -25.16 6.38 -14.50
C LEU A 117 -25.37 4.93 -14.08
N LEU A 118 -24.54 4.40 -13.18
CA LEU A 118 -24.63 3.02 -12.72
C LEU A 118 -25.93 2.76 -11.95
N LEU A 119 -26.34 3.69 -11.07
CA LEU A 119 -27.64 3.63 -10.40
C LEU A 119 -28.80 3.61 -11.41
N GLY A 120 -28.74 4.47 -12.43
CA GLY A 120 -29.73 4.51 -13.51
C GLY A 120 -29.76 3.24 -14.38
N ARG A 121 -28.71 2.42 -14.33
CA ARG A 121 -28.63 1.10 -14.97
C ARG A 121 -28.96 -0.06 -14.02
N GLY A 122 -29.35 0.23 -12.79
CA GLY A 122 -29.82 -0.77 -11.83
C GLY A 122 -28.74 -1.47 -11.01
N PHE A 123 -27.49 -0.98 -11.03
CA PHE A 123 -26.43 -1.49 -10.16
C PHE A 123 -26.72 -1.15 -8.69
N LYS A 124 -26.36 -2.07 -7.79
CA LYS A 124 -26.58 -1.96 -6.35
C LYS A 124 -25.31 -2.23 -5.56
N ASP A 125 -25.35 -1.92 -4.26
CA ASP A 125 -24.30 -2.26 -3.31
C ASP A 125 -23.95 -3.76 -3.38
N GLY A 126 -22.66 -4.07 -3.45
CA GLY A 126 -22.12 -5.42 -3.61
C GLY A 126 -22.08 -5.94 -5.05
N ASP A 127 -22.62 -5.21 -6.03
CA ASP A 127 -22.43 -5.56 -7.44
C ASP A 127 -20.99 -5.29 -7.87
N VAL A 128 -20.47 -6.12 -8.78
CA VAL A 128 -19.10 -5.98 -9.30
C VAL A 128 -19.12 -5.47 -10.74
N VAL A 129 -18.24 -4.53 -11.05
CA VAL A 129 -17.94 -4.08 -12.41
C VAL A 129 -16.44 -4.23 -12.66
N ALA A 130 -16.07 -4.90 -13.74
CA ALA A 130 -14.69 -5.02 -14.15
C ALA A 130 -14.24 -3.76 -14.88
N LEU A 131 -13.08 -3.21 -14.48
CA LEU A 131 -12.44 -2.07 -15.12
C LEU A 131 -11.19 -2.57 -15.85
N PHE A 132 -11.22 -2.48 -17.17
CA PHE A 132 -10.18 -3.01 -18.07
C PHE A 132 -9.76 -1.93 -19.06
N MET A 133 -8.80 -1.09 -18.67
CA MET A 133 -8.35 0.05 -19.49
C MET A 133 -6.96 0.52 -19.03
N GLU A 134 -6.31 1.36 -19.84
CA GLU A 134 -5.03 1.98 -19.48
C GLU A 134 -5.18 3.09 -18.42
N ASN A 135 -4.05 3.50 -17.83
CA ASN A 135 -4.02 4.59 -16.87
C ASN A 135 -4.49 5.91 -17.51
N ARG A 136 -5.50 6.54 -16.90
CA ARG A 136 -6.01 7.87 -17.26
C ARG A 136 -6.79 8.48 -16.10
N SER A 137 -7.04 9.78 -16.13
CA SER A 137 -7.78 10.49 -15.07
C SER A 137 -9.16 9.87 -14.81
N GLN A 138 -9.84 9.43 -15.87
CA GLN A 138 -11.15 8.78 -15.83
C GLN A 138 -11.13 7.46 -15.05
N TYR A 139 -10.01 6.73 -15.03
CA TYR A 139 -9.88 5.46 -14.30
C TYR A 139 -10.21 5.65 -12.82
N VAL A 140 -9.60 6.67 -12.21
CA VAL A 140 -9.82 7.02 -10.79
C VAL A 140 -11.25 7.50 -10.58
N GLY A 141 -11.79 8.26 -11.53
CA GLY A 141 -13.17 8.75 -11.49
C GLY A 141 -14.21 7.63 -11.57
N LEU A 142 -13.97 6.61 -12.40
CA LEU A 142 -14.82 5.42 -12.54
C LEU A 142 -14.82 4.63 -11.23
N TRP A 143 -13.64 4.37 -10.67
CA TRP A 143 -13.48 3.70 -9.38
C TRP A 143 -14.18 4.43 -8.23
N LEU A 144 -13.98 5.75 -8.11
CA LEU A 144 -14.65 6.57 -7.09
C LEU A 144 -16.17 6.58 -7.28
N GLY A 145 -16.65 6.61 -8.53
CA GLY A 145 -18.08 6.58 -8.83
C GLY A 145 -18.74 5.27 -8.41
N MET A 146 -18.08 4.14 -8.67
CA MET A 146 -18.52 2.82 -8.19
C MET A 146 -18.52 2.76 -6.65
N ALA A 147 -17.43 3.19 -6.02
CA ALA A 147 -17.30 3.19 -4.57
C ALA A 147 -18.38 4.05 -3.86
N LYS A 148 -18.83 5.15 -4.49
CA LYS A 148 -19.88 6.03 -3.96
C LYS A 148 -21.23 5.33 -3.78
N ILE A 149 -21.49 4.28 -4.55
CA ILE A 149 -22.77 3.55 -4.55
C ILE A 149 -22.62 2.10 -4.05
N GLY A 150 -21.46 1.75 -3.52
CA GLY A 150 -21.18 0.41 -3.00
C GLY A 150 -20.90 -0.65 -4.07
N VAL A 151 -20.71 -0.24 -5.33
CA VAL A 151 -20.29 -1.14 -6.40
C VAL A 151 -18.79 -1.40 -6.27
N GLU A 152 -18.41 -2.67 -6.33
CA GLU A 152 -17.04 -3.12 -6.30
C GLU A 152 -16.41 -3.02 -7.69
N ALA A 153 -15.20 -2.46 -7.75
CA ALA A 153 -14.44 -2.38 -8.99
C ALA A 153 -13.42 -3.53 -9.05
N ALA A 154 -13.59 -4.45 -9.99
CA ALA A 154 -12.56 -5.44 -10.31
C ALA A 154 -11.53 -4.79 -11.24
N LEU A 155 -10.39 -4.38 -10.69
CA LEU A 155 -9.32 -3.70 -11.43
C LEU A 155 -8.48 -4.73 -12.19
N ILE A 156 -8.78 -4.94 -13.48
CA ILE A 156 -8.13 -5.97 -14.30
C ILE A 156 -6.98 -5.34 -15.08
N ASN A 157 -5.81 -5.97 -15.02
CA ASN A 157 -4.63 -5.53 -15.76
C ASN A 157 -4.86 -5.65 -17.27
N PHE A 158 -4.81 -4.51 -17.97
CA PHE A 158 -5.03 -4.41 -19.41
C PHE A 158 -4.00 -5.19 -20.27
N ASN A 159 -2.88 -5.64 -19.69
CA ASN A 159 -1.88 -6.46 -20.37
C ASN A 159 -2.23 -7.95 -20.43
N LEU A 160 -3.25 -8.40 -19.69
CA LEU A 160 -3.66 -9.81 -19.72
C LEU A 160 -4.27 -10.18 -21.08
N ARG A 161 -4.04 -11.41 -21.51
CA ARG A 161 -4.50 -11.95 -22.80
C ARG A 161 -5.06 -13.35 -22.61
N LEU A 162 -5.89 -13.77 -23.57
CA LEU A 162 -6.40 -15.14 -23.70
C LEU A 162 -6.96 -15.68 -22.37
N GLU A 163 -6.60 -16.91 -22.01
CA GLU A 163 -7.13 -17.64 -20.85
C GLU A 163 -6.91 -16.89 -19.53
N ALA A 164 -5.79 -16.18 -19.37
CA ALA A 164 -5.53 -15.42 -18.14
C ALA A 164 -6.52 -14.26 -17.96
N LEU A 165 -6.85 -13.55 -19.05
CA LEU A 165 -7.86 -12.49 -19.02
C LEU A 165 -9.24 -13.07 -18.75
N VAL A 166 -9.61 -14.13 -19.46
CA VAL A 166 -10.90 -14.82 -19.26
C VAL A 166 -11.04 -15.25 -17.81
N HIS A 167 -10.01 -15.90 -17.25
CA HIS A 167 -10.00 -16.32 -15.85
C HIS A 167 -10.24 -15.15 -14.91
N CYS A 168 -9.50 -14.05 -15.04
CA CYS A 168 -9.66 -12.87 -14.19
C CYS A 168 -11.06 -12.24 -14.27
N VAL A 169 -11.63 -12.14 -15.48
CA VAL A 169 -13.00 -11.63 -15.66
C VAL A 169 -14.02 -12.59 -15.02
N THR A 170 -13.88 -13.89 -15.25
CA THR A 170 -14.80 -14.90 -14.71
C THR A 170 -14.80 -14.93 -13.18
N ILE A 171 -13.62 -14.97 -12.54
CA ILE A 171 -13.54 -15.03 -11.06
C ILE A 171 -14.02 -13.75 -10.38
N SER A 172 -14.02 -12.61 -11.10
CA SER A 172 -14.48 -11.34 -10.54
C SER A 172 -16.00 -11.29 -10.31
N ASN A 173 -16.76 -12.19 -10.94
CA ASN A 173 -18.23 -12.17 -10.93
C ASN A 173 -18.82 -10.81 -11.37
N ALA A 174 -18.09 -10.10 -12.25
CA ALA A 174 -18.50 -8.80 -12.75
C ALA A 174 -19.77 -8.90 -13.60
N LYS A 175 -20.77 -8.05 -13.29
CA LYS A 175 -22.01 -7.93 -14.07
C LYS A 175 -21.83 -7.13 -15.36
N ALA A 176 -20.78 -6.31 -15.43
CA ALA A 176 -20.41 -5.54 -16.60
C ALA A 176 -18.91 -5.31 -16.65
N VAL A 177 -18.42 -5.00 -17.86
CA VAL A 177 -17.05 -4.56 -18.09
C VAL A 177 -17.07 -3.14 -18.61
N MET A 178 -16.33 -2.25 -17.95
CA MET A 178 -15.97 -0.94 -18.47
C MET A 178 -14.57 -1.03 -19.07
N PHE A 179 -14.46 -0.76 -20.36
CA PHE A 179 -13.19 -0.84 -21.07
C PHE A 179 -12.84 0.48 -21.76
N GLY A 180 -11.55 0.68 -21.96
CA GLY A 180 -11.05 1.84 -22.68
C GLY A 180 -11.12 1.63 -24.19
N SER A 181 -11.39 2.69 -24.94
CA SER A 181 -11.48 2.66 -26.42
C SER A 181 -10.16 2.33 -27.12
N GLU A 182 -9.05 2.30 -26.38
CA GLU A 182 -7.72 1.93 -26.86
C GLU A 182 -7.50 0.42 -27.04
N LEU A 183 -8.44 -0.39 -26.55
CA LEU A 183 -8.42 -1.86 -26.60
C LEU A 183 -9.18 -2.38 -27.82
#